data_AF-A0A5C9F053-F1
#
_entry.id   AF-A0A5C9F053-F1
#
_cell.length_a   1.000
_cell.length_b   1.000
_cell.length_c   1.000
_cell.angle_alpha   90.00
_cell.angle_beta   90.00
_cell.angle_gamma   90.00
#
_symmetry.space_group_name_H-M   'P 1'
#
loop_
_entity.id
_entity.type
_entity.pdbx_description
1 polymer ?
#
loop_
_entity_poly.entity_id
_entity_poly.type
_entity_poly.pdbx_seq_one_letter_code
_entity_poly.pdbx_strand_id
1 'polypeptide(L)'
;MVSTYKGTHKKNRFKDIPVEFKSQSMRLNYPGDYFFKENGIISIKSLYGRLKVPYKIGNRLKEYLNSDEWEIKSAVLAIRNNNVIFLNIVIKTEIKDTSFLNKNGLVGIDLGINFLAMITDTKESTAFYGGEKVKYLR
;
A
#
# COMPACT_ATOMS: atom_id res chain seq x y z
N MET A 1 15.04 -21.98 5.97
CA MET A 1 14.16 -21.38 6.99
C MET A 1 14.99 -20.38 7.78
N VAL A 2 14.64 -19.11 7.78
CA VAL A 2 15.32 -18.08 8.58
C VAL A 2 14.42 -17.79 9.78
N SER A 3 14.85 -18.20 10.97
CA SER A 3 14.16 -17.89 12.22
C SER A 3 14.73 -16.60 12.81
N THR A 4 13.85 -15.68 13.18
CA THR A 4 14.21 -14.47 13.94
C THR A 4 13.64 -14.61 15.34
N TYR A 5 14.49 -14.50 16.36
CA TYR A 5 14.10 -14.62 17.76
C TYR A 5 13.48 -13.31 18.26
N LYS A 6 12.43 -13.40 19.08
CA LYS A 6 11.86 -12.25 19.81
C LYS A 6 12.15 -12.46 21.29
N GLY A 7 13.05 -11.66 21.86
CA GLY A 7 13.38 -11.73 23.28
C GLY A 7 12.23 -11.19 24.14
N THR A 8 11.78 -11.96 25.13
CA THR A 8 10.76 -11.58 26.11
C THR A 8 11.40 -11.35 27.47
N HIS A 9 11.75 -10.10 27.80
CA HIS A 9 12.03 -9.71 29.19
C HIS A 9 10.71 -9.36 29.91
N LYS A 10 10.07 -10.34 30.55
CA LYS A 10 9.02 -10.09 31.58
C LYS A 10 9.07 -11.13 32.71
N LYS A 11 8.88 -10.66 33.94
CA LYS A 11 9.05 -11.41 35.22
C LYS A 11 7.97 -12.46 35.53
N ASN A 12 6.91 -12.58 34.73
CA ASN A 12 5.86 -13.59 34.94
C ASN A 12 5.97 -14.67 33.86
N ARG A 13 6.41 -15.87 34.25
CA ARG A 13 6.48 -17.04 33.37
C ARG A 13 5.06 -17.43 32.96
N PHE A 14 4.68 -17.14 31.72
CA PHE A 14 3.54 -17.80 31.09
C PHE A 14 3.84 -19.31 31.02
N LYS A 15 2.82 -20.16 31.21
CA LYS A 15 2.94 -21.60 30.95
C LYS A 15 3.57 -21.82 29.57
N ASP A 16 4.42 -22.85 29.44
CA ASP A 16 5.06 -23.25 28.18
C ASP A 16 4.01 -23.80 27.20
N ILE A 17 3.20 -22.91 26.65
CA ILE A 17 2.23 -23.20 25.61
C ILE A 17 2.96 -22.96 24.28
N PRO A 18 3.04 -23.96 23.38
CA PRO A 18 3.63 -23.75 22.07
C PRO A 18 2.92 -22.61 21.34
N VAL A 19 3.70 -21.64 20.86
CA VAL A 19 3.18 -20.53 20.05
C VAL A 19 2.86 -21.09 18.66
N GLU A 20 1.58 -21.24 18.35
CA GLU A 20 1.13 -21.56 17.00
C GLU A 20 1.21 -20.33 16.10
N PHE A 21 2.14 -20.34 15.15
CA PHE A 21 2.19 -19.35 14.09
C PHE A 21 1.20 -19.74 12.99
N LYS A 22 0.00 -19.15 13.01
CA LYS A 22 -0.90 -19.19 11.86
C LYS A 22 -0.36 -18.25 10.78
N SER A 23 0.15 -18.81 9.68
CA SER A 23 0.46 -17.99 8.50
C SER A 23 -0.84 -17.46 7.92
N GLN A 24 -1.22 -16.25 8.33
CA GLN A 24 -2.44 -15.58 7.87
C GLN A 24 -2.27 -14.93 6.49
N SER A 25 -1.11 -15.08 5.84
CA SER A 25 -0.86 -14.48 4.54
C SER A 25 -0.08 -15.38 3.59
N MET A 26 -0.32 -15.19 2.30
CA MET A 26 0.37 -15.87 1.20
C MET A 26 0.73 -14.85 0.11
N ARG A 27 1.96 -14.92 -0.41
CA ARG A 27 2.38 -14.13 -1.57
C ARG A 27 1.98 -14.85 -2.86
N LEU A 28 1.50 -14.09 -3.83
CA LEU A 28 1.07 -14.54 -5.14
C LEU A 28 1.76 -13.71 -6.21
N ASN A 29 2.26 -14.34 -7.26
CA ASN A 29 2.89 -13.65 -8.39
C ASN A 29 1.92 -13.55 -9.57
N TYR A 30 1.89 -12.40 -10.23
CA TYR A 30 1.13 -12.20 -11.47
C TYR A 30 2.01 -12.54 -12.69
N PRO A 31 1.45 -13.09 -13.78
CA PRO A 31 0.09 -13.65 -13.93
C PRO A 31 0.00 -15.13 -13.54
N GLY A 32 1.10 -15.72 -13.04
CA GLY A 32 1.21 -17.17 -12.85
C GLY A 32 0.32 -17.75 -11.75
N ASP A 33 0.31 -17.10 -10.58
CA ASP A 33 -0.42 -17.55 -9.40
C ASP A 33 -1.80 -16.92 -9.31
N TYR A 34 -1.98 -15.73 -9.88
CA TYR A 34 -3.28 -15.09 -9.96
C TYR A 34 -3.41 -14.19 -11.18
N PHE A 35 -4.66 -14.01 -11.64
CA PHE A 35 -4.99 -13.01 -12.65
C PHE A 35 -6.47 -12.61 -12.56
N PHE A 36 -6.77 -11.40 -13.03
CA PHE A 36 -8.14 -10.89 -13.10
C PHE A 36 -8.83 -11.39 -14.37
N LYS A 37 -10.11 -11.71 -14.24
CA LYS A 37 -11.01 -12.03 -15.35
C LYS A 37 -12.05 -10.93 -15.47
N GLU A 38 -12.70 -10.93 -16.63
CA GLU A 38 -13.93 -10.18 -16.84
C GLU A 38 -14.99 -10.54 -15.77
N ASN A 39 -15.93 -9.61 -15.55
CA ASN A 39 -17.05 -9.78 -14.61
C ASN A 39 -16.68 -9.85 -13.12
N GLY A 40 -15.56 -9.25 -12.71
CA GLY A 40 -15.22 -9.12 -11.29
C GLY A 40 -14.82 -10.45 -10.63
N ILE A 41 -14.23 -11.35 -11.42
CA ILE A 41 -13.72 -12.64 -10.95
C ILE A 41 -12.20 -12.59 -10.91
N ILE A 42 -11.61 -13.11 -9.84
CA ILE A 42 -10.18 -13.38 -9.76
C ILE A 42 -9.95 -14.89 -9.87
N SER A 43 -8.96 -15.27 -10.67
CA SER A 43 -8.48 -16.65 -10.74
C SER A 43 -7.21 -16.78 -9.90
N ILE A 44 -7.19 -17.71 -8.95
CA ILE A 44 -6.05 -17.95 -8.05
C ILE A 44 -5.64 -19.40 -8.13
N LYS A 45 -4.35 -19.69 -8.25
CA LYS A 45 -3.80 -21.04 -8.24
C LYS A 45 -3.89 -21.64 -6.84
N SER A 46 -4.37 -22.87 -6.74
CA SER A 46 -4.41 -23.67 -5.52
C SER A 46 -3.89 -25.08 -5.80
N LEU A 47 -3.72 -25.88 -4.74
CA LEU A 47 -3.33 -27.29 -4.84
C LEU A 47 -4.33 -28.14 -5.64
N TYR A 48 -5.59 -27.73 -5.70
CA TYR A 48 -6.67 -28.43 -6.40
C TYR A 48 -7.01 -27.80 -7.77
N GLY A 49 -6.08 -27.02 -8.32
CA GLY A 49 -6.29 -26.26 -9.56
C GLY A 49 -6.63 -24.79 -9.31
N ARG A 50 -7.17 -24.11 -10.31
CA ARG A 50 -7.46 -22.66 -10.22
C ARG A 50 -8.83 -22.40 -9.61
N LEU A 51 -8.85 -21.73 -8.47
CA LEU A 51 -10.05 -21.19 -7.84
C LEU A 51 -10.51 -19.95 -8.63
N LYS A 52 -11.82 -19.83 -8.87
CA LYS A 52 -12.45 -18.63 -9.44
C LYS A 52 -13.30 -18.00 -8.34
N VAL A 53 -12.91 -16.82 -7.88
CA VAL A 53 -13.53 -16.18 -6.73
C VAL A 53 -14.05 -14.80 -7.13
N PRO A 54 -15.31 -14.45 -6.84
CA PRO A 54 -15.79 -13.09 -7.02
C PRO A 54 -15.10 -12.17 -6.00
N TYR A 55 -14.68 -10.98 -6.43
CA TYR A 55 -14.08 -9.98 -5.54
C TYR A 55 -14.91 -8.70 -5.49
N LYS A 56 -14.77 -7.96 -4.39
CA LYS A 56 -15.32 -6.61 -4.24
C LYS A 56 -14.18 -5.61 -4.28
N ILE A 57 -14.34 -4.55 -5.06
CA ILE A 57 -13.38 -3.46 -5.17
C ILE A 57 -14.11 -2.12 -5.03
N GLY A 58 -13.52 -1.20 -4.28
CA GLY A 58 -14.05 0.17 -4.17
C GLY A 58 -13.96 0.91 -5.51
N ASN A 59 -14.92 1.79 -5.79
CA ASN A 59 -15.00 2.48 -7.09
C ASN A 59 -13.72 3.22 -7.47
N ARG A 60 -13.04 3.85 -6.51
CA ARG A 60 -11.77 4.57 -6.75
C ARG A 60 -10.61 3.66 -7.11
N LEU A 61 -10.64 2.38 -6.70
CA LEU A 61 -9.54 1.45 -6.97
C LEU A 61 -9.67 0.74 -8.32
N LYS A 62 -10.83 0.87 -8.99
CA LYS A 62 -11.07 0.23 -10.30
C LYS A 62 -10.14 0.76 -11.39
N GLU A 63 -9.73 2.03 -11.29
CA GLU A 63 -8.82 2.66 -12.26
C GLU A 63 -7.48 1.92 -12.36
N TYR A 64 -6.96 1.41 -11.23
CA TYR A 64 -5.69 0.69 -11.18
C TYR A 64 -5.73 -0.70 -11.83
N LEU A 65 -6.92 -1.25 -12.08
CA LEU A 65 -7.08 -2.55 -12.73
C LEU A 65 -7.56 -2.44 -14.18
N ASN A 66 -8.21 -1.33 -14.54
CA ASN A 66 -8.87 -1.15 -15.83
C ASN A 66 -8.09 -0.24 -16.79
N SER A 67 -7.02 0.42 -16.32
CA SER A 67 -6.17 1.29 -17.12
C SER A 67 -4.87 0.60 -17.50
N ASP A 68 -4.40 0.83 -18.72
CA ASP A 68 -3.10 0.35 -19.22
C ASP A 68 -1.91 1.13 -18.64
N GLU A 69 -2.17 2.20 -17.88
CA GLU A 69 -1.13 2.99 -17.20
C GLU A 69 -0.47 2.24 -16.03
N TRP A 70 -1.14 1.23 -15.49
CA TRP A 70 -0.71 0.51 -14.28
C TRP A 70 -0.36 -0.93 -14.60
N GLU A 71 0.89 -1.30 -14.34
CA GLU A 71 1.37 -2.67 -14.46
C GLU A 71 1.16 -3.43 -13.14
N ILE A 72 0.37 -4.52 -13.19
CA ILE A 72 0.12 -5.39 -12.05
C ILE A 72 1.33 -6.30 -11.80
N LYS A 73 1.78 -6.36 -10.53
CA LYS A 73 2.92 -7.17 -10.09
C LYS A 73 2.48 -8.26 -9.10
N SER A 74 3.10 -8.35 -7.93
CA SER A 74 2.74 -9.37 -6.95
C SER A 74 1.52 -8.96 -6.13
N ALA A 75 0.96 -9.91 -5.39
CA ALA A 75 -0.06 -9.65 -4.40
C ALA A 75 0.20 -10.42 -3.11
N VAL A 76 -0.38 -9.93 -2.02
CA VAL A 76 -0.43 -10.62 -0.73
C VAL A 76 -1.88 -10.91 -0.39
N LEU A 77 -2.24 -12.19 -0.41
CA LEU A 77 -3.49 -12.67 0.15
C LEU A 77 -3.34 -12.67 1.67
N ALA A 78 -4.22 -11.99 2.38
CA ALA A 78 -4.19 -11.87 3.83
C ALA A 78 -5.57 -12.14 4.43
N ILE A 79 -5.60 -12.99 5.45
CA ILE A 79 -6.79 -13.29 6.24
C ILE A 79 -6.71 -12.44 7.51
N ARG A 80 -7.64 -11.50 7.66
CA ARG A 80 -7.77 -10.69 8.88
C ARG A 80 -8.73 -11.34 9.86
N ASN A 81 -8.86 -10.72 11.03
CA ASN A 81 -9.85 -11.09 12.05
C ASN A 81 -11.25 -11.20 11.42
N ASN A 82 -12.05 -12.13 11.94
CA ASN A 82 -13.38 -12.47 11.43
C ASN A 82 -13.38 -13.08 10.02
N ASN A 83 -12.29 -13.78 9.63
CA ASN A 83 -12.14 -14.48 8.36
C ASN A 83 -12.33 -13.60 7.12
N VAL A 84 -12.09 -12.29 7.25
CA VAL A 84 -12.16 -11.38 6.10
C VAL A 84 -10.88 -11.51 5.30
N ILE A 85 -11.03 -11.86 4.02
CA ILE A 85 -9.92 -12.10 3.10
C ILE A 85 -9.69 -10.84 2.26
N PHE A 86 -8.46 -10.33 2.29
CA PHE A 86 -7.99 -9.23 1.47
C PHE A 86 -6.93 -9.71 0.50
N LEU A 87 -6.97 -9.18 -0.72
CA LEU A 87 -5.88 -9.31 -1.66
C LEU A 87 -5.25 -7.93 -1.85
N ASN A 88 -4.05 -7.75 -1.32
CA ASN A 88 -3.29 -6.52 -1.48
C ASN A 88 -2.44 -6.62 -2.73
N ILE A 89 -2.70 -5.78 -3.73
CA ILE A 89 -2.06 -5.85 -5.06
C ILE A 89 -0.97 -4.79 -5.13
N VAL A 90 0.20 -5.19 -5.61
CA VAL A 90 1.30 -4.28 -5.94
C VAL A 90 1.16 -3.88 -7.39
N ILE A 91 1.13 -2.58 -7.64
CA ILE A 91 1.07 -1.98 -8.98
C ILE A 91 2.31 -1.12 -9.22
N LYS A 92 2.72 -0.99 -10.47
CA LYS A 92 3.81 -0.14 -10.93
C LYS A 92 3.29 0.76 -12.04
N THR A 93 3.72 2.02 -12.08
CA THR A 93 3.56 2.87 -13.26
C THR A 93 4.90 3.52 -13.56
N GLU A 94 5.10 3.91 -14.81
CA GLU A 94 6.28 4.69 -15.21
C GLU A 94 5.94 6.17 -15.13
N ILE A 95 6.72 6.90 -14.36
CA ILE A 95 6.64 8.35 -14.31
C ILE A 95 7.59 8.88 -15.37
N LYS A 96 7.08 9.70 -16.29
CA LYS A 96 7.92 10.36 -17.29
C LYS A 96 8.97 11.19 -16.57
N ASP A 97 10.22 10.99 -16.97
CA ASP A 97 11.32 11.77 -16.43
C ASP A 97 11.17 13.23 -16.87
N THR A 98 10.81 14.10 -15.93
CA THR A 98 10.77 15.53 -16.17
C THR A 98 12.20 16.03 -16.00
N SER A 99 12.81 16.60 -17.04
CA SER A 99 14.15 17.16 -16.90
C SER A 99 14.15 18.20 -15.77
N PHE A 100 14.83 17.87 -14.67
CA PHE A 100 14.93 18.69 -13.46
C PHE A 100 15.64 20.04 -13.71
N LEU A 101 16.11 20.24 -14.95
CA LEU A 101 16.93 21.36 -15.41
C LEU A 101 16.11 22.50 -16.03
N ASN A 102 14.82 22.60 -15.74
CA ASN A 102 14.14 23.88 -15.94
C ASN A 102 14.52 24.80 -14.77
N LYS A 103 15.33 25.83 -15.04
CA LYS A 103 15.76 26.85 -14.06
C LYS A 103 14.60 27.54 -13.31
N ASN A 104 13.37 27.34 -13.77
CA ASN A 104 12.12 27.88 -13.22
C ASN A 104 11.28 26.85 -12.43
N GLY A 105 11.86 25.73 -11.98
CA GLY A 105 11.13 24.59 -11.40
C GLY A 105 11.54 24.19 -9.97
N LEU A 106 12.40 24.98 -9.31
CA LEU A 106 12.76 24.70 -7.92
C LEU A 106 11.71 25.30 -6.99
N VAL A 107 10.98 24.42 -6.30
CA VAL A 107 9.97 24.80 -5.32
C VAL A 107 10.47 24.42 -3.94
N GLY A 108 10.74 25.42 -3.11
CA GLY A 108 11.05 25.24 -1.68
C GLY A 108 9.76 25.08 -0.90
N ILE A 109 9.66 24.04 -0.07
CA ILE A 109 8.53 23.80 0.83
C ILE A 109 9.06 23.81 2.26
N ASP A 110 8.56 24.74 3.08
CA ASP A 110 8.96 24.91 4.49
C ASP A 110 7.75 24.85 5.44
N LEU A 111 7.97 24.48 6.70
CA LEU A 111 6.97 24.39 7.75
C LEU A 111 7.12 25.58 8.72
N GLY A 112 6.07 26.38 8.88
CA GLY A 112 6.08 27.55 9.77
C GLY A 112 5.31 27.32 11.07
N ILE A 113 5.62 28.11 12.10
CA ILE A 113 4.87 28.11 13.38
C ILE A 113 3.38 28.45 13.17
N ASN A 114 3.08 29.27 12.16
CA ASN A 114 1.71 29.70 11.82
C ASN A 114 1.14 29.05 10.55
N PHE A 115 1.98 28.40 9.74
CA PHE A 115 1.61 27.87 8.43
C PHE A 115 1.97 26.39 8.33
N LEU A 116 1.01 25.57 7.92
CA LEU A 116 1.20 24.15 7.64
C LEU A 116 2.21 23.90 6.53
N ALA A 117 2.27 24.79 5.54
CA ALA A 117 3.26 24.78 4.49
C ALA A 117 3.43 26.20 3.94
N MET A 118 4.67 26.55 3.63
CA MET A 118 5.05 27.73 2.86
C MET A 118 5.76 27.24 1.62
N ILE A 119 5.28 27.68 0.46
CA ILE A 119 5.83 27.29 -0.85
C ILE A 119 6.50 28.52 -1.45
N THR A 120 7.75 28.40 -1.85
CA THR A 120 8.51 29.46 -2.53
C THR A 120 9.04 28.93 -3.85
N ASP A 121 8.71 29.59 -4.95
CA ASP A 121 9.25 29.29 -6.29
C ASP A 121 10.41 30.24 -6.64
N THR A 122 11.25 29.82 -7.57
CA THR A 122 12.31 30.58 -8.27
C THR A 122 11.87 31.92 -8.85
N LYS A 123 10.56 32.14 -9.04
CA LYS A 123 9.97 33.39 -9.53
C LYS A 123 9.48 34.31 -8.40
N GLU A 124 9.92 34.08 -7.16
CA GLU A 124 9.53 34.84 -5.95
C GLU A 124 8.04 34.78 -5.61
N SER A 125 7.30 33.84 -6.20
CA SER A 125 5.91 33.57 -5.82
C SER A 125 5.91 32.76 -4.52
N THR A 126 5.26 33.30 -3.49
CA THR A 126 5.11 32.64 -2.17
C THR A 126 3.65 32.32 -1.90
N ALA A 127 3.36 31.06 -1.62
CA ALA A 127 2.03 30.62 -1.19
C ALA A 127 2.07 30.12 0.26
N PHE A 128 1.11 30.57 1.07
CA PHE A 128 0.99 30.23 2.48
C PHE A 128 -0.25 29.38 2.72
N TYR A 129 -0.06 28.21 3.34
CA TYR A 129 -1.15 27.32 3.73
C TYR A 129 -1.35 27.41 5.25
N GLY A 130 -2.40 28.13 5.66
CA GLY A 130 -2.73 28.36 7.07
C GLY A 130 -3.11 27.08 7.82
N GLY A 131 -2.63 26.95 9.07
CA GLY A 131 -2.86 25.79 9.93
C GLY A 131 -4.09 25.84 10.83
N GLU A 132 -4.97 26.85 10.67
CA GLU A 132 -5.98 27.24 11.66
C GLU A 132 -6.87 26.09 12.13
N LYS A 133 -7.36 25.24 11.22
CA LYS A 133 -8.23 24.10 11.57
C LYS A 133 -7.45 22.88 12.09
N VAL A 134 -6.16 22.78 11.80
CA VAL A 134 -5.31 21.64 12.19
C VAL A 134 -4.67 21.86 13.57
N LYS A 135 -4.49 23.10 14.02
CA LYS A 135 -4.00 23.42 15.38
C LYS A 135 -4.84 22.82 16.52
N TYR A 136 -6.12 22.50 16.25
CA TYR A 136 -7.07 21.94 17.24
C TYR A 136 -7.30 20.43 17.10
N LEU A 137 -6.71 19.77 16.10
CA LEU A 137 -6.73 18.32 15.97
C LEU A 137 -5.53 17.75 16.72
N ARG A 138 -5.68 17.51 18.03
CA ARG A 138 -4.66 16.88 18.87
C ARG A 138 -5.19 15.64 19.56
#